data_AF-A0AA35N544-F1
#
_entry.id   AF-A0AA35N544-F1
#
_cell.length_a   1.000
_cell.length_b   1.000
_cell.length_c   1.000
_cell.angle_alpha   90.00
_cell.angle_beta   90.00
_cell.angle_gamma   90.00
#
_symmetry.space_group_name_H-M   'P 1'
#
loop_
_entity.id
_entity.type
_entity.pdbx_description
1 polymer ?
#
loop_
_entity_poly.entity_id
_entity_poly.type
_entity_poly.pdbx_seq_one_letter_code
_entity_poly.pdbx_strand_id
1 'polypeptide(L)' 'MKPASPEDQALGALELERLHATLELLPERTRNVFLLCRVEGMTHKEAAQYLRISTSSVQKHLASALARIGRGLEPDQ' A
#
# COMPACT_ATOMS: atom_id res chain seq x y z
N MET A 1 23.57 2.30 -15.51
CA MET A 1 22.38 2.82 -14.81
C MET A 1 22.37 4.32 -15.00
N LYS A 2 21.62 4.84 -15.99
CA LYS A 2 21.54 6.29 -16.23
C LYS A 2 20.77 6.88 -15.05
N PRO A 3 21.31 7.85 -14.29
CA PRO A 3 20.47 8.58 -13.36
C PRO A 3 19.39 9.22 -14.22
N ALA A 4 18.15 8.86 -13.92
CA ALA A 4 17.01 9.50 -14.53
C ALA A 4 17.15 11.02 -14.31
N SER A 5 16.78 11.83 -15.30
CA SER A 5 16.93 13.29 -15.29
C SER A 5 16.44 13.90 -13.96
N PRO A 6 16.90 15.10 -13.55
CA PRO A 6 16.40 15.74 -12.33
C PRO A 6 14.87 15.82 -12.25
N GLU A 7 14.21 15.92 -13.41
CA GLU A 7 12.75 15.86 -13.57
C GLU A 7 12.15 14.49 -13.19
N ASP A 8 12.83 13.40 -13.54
CA ASP A 8 12.43 12.01 -13.30
C ASP A 8 12.65 11.62 -11.83
N GLN A 9 13.73 12.14 -11.21
CA GLN A 9 13.98 12.02 -9.78
C GLN A 9 12.94 12.79 -8.95
N ALA A 10 12.58 14.00 -9.39
CA ALA A 10 11.53 14.79 -8.76
C ALA A 10 10.16 14.10 -8.87
N LEU A 11 9.85 13.52 -10.04
CA LEU A 11 8.62 12.77 -10.24
C LEU A 11 8.54 11.53 -9.33
N GLY A 12 9.61 10.74 -9.26
CA GLY A 12 9.66 9.56 -8.39
C GLY A 12 9.56 9.92 -6.90
N ALA A 13 10.14 11.05 -6.47
CA ALA A 13 10.00 11.54 -5.10
C ALA A 13 8.56 11.94 -4.77
N LEU A 14 7.87 12.62 -5.69
CA LEU A 14 6.46 13.02 -5.53
C LEU A 14 5.51 11.82 -5.47
N GLU A 15 5.74 10.79 -6.30
CA GLU A 15 4.95 9.55 -6.25
C GLU A 15 5.16 8.81 -4.91
N LEU A 16 6.40 8.77 -4.41
CA LEU A 16 6.69 8.13 -3.13
C LEU A 16 6.03 8.88 -1.96
N GLU A 17 6.04 10.21 -1.99
CA GLU A 17 5.38 11.03 -0.97
C GLU A 17 3.85 10.85 -0.98
N ARG A 18 3.24 10.81 -2.16
CA ARG A 18 1.81 10.49 -2.32
C ARG A 18 1.46 9.10 -1.80
N LEU A 19 2.31 8.11 -2.08
CA LEU A 19 2.14 6.75 -1.57
C LEU A 19 2.19 6.75 -0.03
N HIS A 20 3.19 7.39 0.55
CA HIS A 20 3.35 7.51 2.01
C HIS A 20 2.14 8.20 2.65
N ALA A 21 1.74 9.37 2.15
CA ALA A 21 0.55 10.07 2.65
C ALA A 21 -0.71 9.20 2.57
N THR A 22 -0.88 8.46 1.46
CA THR A 22 -2.02 7.56 1.29
C THR A 22 -1.99 6.40 2.28
N LEU A 23 -0.81 5.82 2.55
CA LEU A 23 -0.62 4.77 3.55
C LEU A 23 -0.88 5.29 4.96
N GLU A 24 -0.47 6.52 5.28
CA GLU A 24 -0.74 7.17 6.58
C GLU A 24 -2.24 7.39 6.83
N LEU A 25 -3.01 7.67 5.77
CA LEU A 25 -4.47 7.80 5.85
C LEU A 25 -5.19 6.45 5.99
N LEU A 26 -4.53 5.32 5.73
CA LEU A 26 -5.12 4.00 5.93
C LEU A 26 -5.29 3.70 7.42
N PRO A 27 -6.42 3.10 7.82
CA PRO A 27 -6.57 2.53 9.16
C PRO A 27 -5.42 1.54 9.43
N GLU A 28 -4.88 1.55 10.64
CA GLU A 28 -3.71 0.75 11.02
C GLU A 28 -3.84 -0.72 10.62
N ARG A 29 -5.03 -1.32 10.84
CA ARG A 29 -5.30 -2.71 10.46
C ARG A 29 -5.21 -2.94 8.96
N THR A 30 -5.71 -2.01 8.16
CA THR A 30 -5.66 -2.07 6.70
C THR A 30 -4.23 -1.94 6.19
N ARG A 31 -3.46 -1.01 6.78
CA ARG A 31 -2.03 -0.83 6.48
C ARG A 31 -1.22 -2.09 6.81
N ASN A 32 -1.42 -2.66 7.99
CA ASN A 32 -0.71 -3.86 8.43
C ASN A 32 -1.02 -5.06 7.51
N VAL A 33 -2.29 -5.26 7.13
CA VAL A 33 -2.66 -6.29 6.15
C VAL A 33 -1.92 -6.09 4.82
N PHE A 34 -1.88 -4.86 4.31
CA PHE A 34 -1.19 -4.57 3.06
C PHE A 34 0.31 -4.85 3.16
N LEU A 35 0.98 -4.37 4.22
CA LEU A 35 2.41 -4.58 4.46
C LEU A 35 2.76 -6.06 4.55
N LEU A 36 2.03 -6.83 5.37
CA LEU A 36 2.29 -8.26 5.54
C LEU A 36 2.11 -9.03 4.22
N CYS A 37 1.07 -8.72 3.44
CA CYS A 37 0.81 -9.44 2.20
C CYS A 37 1.71 -9.00 1.03
N ARG A 38 2.05 -7.71 0.92
CA ARG A 38 2.75 -7.14 -0.25
C ARG A 38 4.23 -6.90 -0.03
N VAL A 39 4.63 -6.52 1.18
CA VAL A 39 6.03 -6.24 1.53
C VAL A 39 6.67 -7.50 2.09
N GLU A 40 6.04 -8.14 3.07
CA GLU A 40 6.57 -9.36 3.69
C GLU A 40 6.26 -10.63 2.89
N GLY A 41 5.40 -10.54 1.86
CA GLY A 41 5.05 -11.67 0.99
C GLY A 41 4.20 -12.77 1.66
N MET A 42 3.59 -12.48 2.81
CA MET A 42 2.73 -13.43 3.53
C MET A 42 1.45 -13.73 2.74
N THR A 43 0.96 -14.96 2.84
CA THR A 43 -0.36 -15.30 2.30
C THR A 43 -1.46 -14.66 3.14
N HIS A 44 -2.66 -14.51 2.56
CA HIS A 44 -3.83 -14.00 3.31
C HIS A 44 -4.13 -14.82 4.58
N LYS A 45 -3.81 -16.11 4.57
CA LYS A 45 -4.02 -17.02 5.70
C LYS A 45 -3.01 -16.78 6.82
N GLU A 46 -1.74 -16.58 6.47
CA GLU A 46 -0.69 -16.25 7.44
C GLU A 46 -0.92 -14.86 8.04
N ALA A 47 -1.27 -13.85 7.22
CA ALA A 47 -1.61 -12.53 7.72
C ALA A 47 -2.84 -12.55 8.65
N ALA A 48 -3.84 -13.38 8.34
CA ALA A 48 -5.02 -13.58 9.19
C ALA A 48 -4.64 -14.15 10.56
N GLN A 49 -3.78 -15.18 10.57
CA GLN A 49 -3.28 -15.77 11.81
C GLN A 49 -2.43 -14.79 12.61
N TYR A 50 -1.54 -14.05 11.96
CA TYR A 50 -0.66 -13.07 12.58
C TYR A 50 -1.44 -11.94 13.24
N LEU A 51 -2.44 -11.39 12.54
CA LEU A 51 -3.28 -10.30 13.04
C LEU A 51 -4.45 -10.77 13.92
N ARG A 52 -4.62 -12.08 14.11
CA ARG A 52 -5.75 -12.72 14.79
C ARG A 52 -7.11 -12.22 14.30
N ILE A 53 -7.29 -12.21 12.98
CA ILE A 53 -8.56 -11.87 12.31
C ILE A 53 -8.91 -12.95 11.30
N SER A 54 -10.14 -12.92 10.79
CA SER A 54 -10.56 -13.85 9.73
C SER A 54 -9.89 -13.54 8.40
N THR A 55 -9.63 -14.56 7.58
CA THR A 55 -9.14 -14.40 6.20
C THR A 55 -10.07 -13.56 5.32
N SER A 56 -11.37 -13.57 5.59
CA SER A 56 -12.33 -12.67 4.94
C SER A 56 -12.10 -11.20 5.32
N SER A 57 -11.77 -10.93 6.59
CA SER A 57 -11.40 -9.59 7.04
C SER A 57 -10.10 -9.11 6.40
N VAL A 58 -9.09 -9.98 6.28
CA VAL A 58 -7.85 -9.68 5.54
C VAL A 58 -8.17 -9.27 4.11
N GLN A 59 -9.00 -10.04 3.39
CA GLN A 59 -9.38 -9.71 2.01
C GLN A 59 -10.09 -8.36 1.91
N LYS A 60 -11.03 -8.06 2.82
CA LYS A 60 -11.73 -6.76 2.87
C LYS A 60 -10.75 -5.61 3.13
N HIS A 61 -9.85 -5.78 4.10
CA HIS A 61 -8.81 -4.79 4.39
C HIS A 61 -7.88 -4.60 3.18
N LEU A 62 -7.41 -5.68 2.55
CA LEU A 62 -6.53 -5.59 1.40
C LEU A 62 -7.21 -4.91 0.21
N ALA A 63 -8.47 -5.25 -0.08
CA ALA A 63 -9.25 -4.58 -1.12
C ALA A 63 -9.43 -3.09 -0.83
N SER A 64 -9.69 -2.72 0.43
CA SER A 64 -9.78 -1.32 0.85
C SER A 64 -8.45 -0.58 0.72
N ALA A 65 -7.33 -1.23 1.08
CA ALA A 65 -5.98 -0.67 0.90
C ALA A 65 -5.71 -0.40 -0.59
N LEU A 66 -5.91 -1.40 -1.45
CA LEU A 66 -5.66 -1.29 -2.89
C LEU A 66 -6.55 -0.24 -3.56
N ALA A 67 -7.83 -0.14 -3.18
CA ALA A 67 -8.73 0.88 -3.72
C ALA A 67 -8.28 2.30 -3.33
N ARG A 68 -7.76 2.49 -2.13
CA ARG A 68 -7.28 3.79 -1.65
C ARG A 68 -5.92 4.15 -2.24
N ILE A 69 -5.01 3.19 -2.33
CA ILE A 69 -3.69 3.37 -2.96
C ILE A 69 -3.87 3.64 -4.46
N GLY A 70 -4.72 2.88 -5.15
CA GLY A 70 -5.05 3.11 -6.55
C GLY A 70 -5.52 4.54 -6.80
N ARG A 71 -6.50 5.02 -6.02
CA ARG A 71 -7.00 6.40 -6.14
C ARG A 71 -6.00 7.49 -5.77
N GLY A 72 -5.04 7.22 -4.88
CA GLY A 72 -4.01 8.18 -4.48
C GLY A 72 -2.86 8.29 -5.49
N LEU A 73 -2.63 7.21 -6.26
CA LEU A 73 -1.63 7.14 -7.33
C LEU A 73 -2.19 7.56 -8.69
N GLU A 74 -3.51 7.60 -8.86
CA GLU A 74 -4.08 8.26 -10.04
C GLU A 74 -3.74 9.76 -9.94
N PRO A 75 -3.07 10.34 -10.96
CA PRO A 75 -2.93 11.78 -11.01
C PRO A 75 -4.33 12.38 -11.01
N ASP A 76 -4.54 13.34 -10.12
CA ASP A 76 -5.73 14.19 -10.12
C ASP A 76 -5.88 14.74 -11.55
N GLN A 77 -6.96 14.36 -12.22
CA GLN A 77 -7.27 14.78 -13.60
C GLN A 77 -7.53 16.28 -13.66
#